data_AF-A0A959IMT9-F1
#
_entry.id   AF-A0A959IMT9-F1
#
_cell.length_a   1.000
_cell.length_b   1.000
_cell.length_c   1.000
_cell.angle_alpha   90.00
_cell.angle_beta   90.00
_cell.angle_gamma   90.00
#
_symmetry.space_group_name_H-M   'P 1'
#
loop_
_entity.id
_entity.type
_entity.pdbx_description
1 polymer ?
#
loop_
_entity_poly.entity_id
_entity_poly.type
_entity_poly.pdbx_seq_one_letter_code
_entity_poly.pdbx_strand_id
1 'polypeptide(L)'
;SIQDVLNTLLGKREQIALVVDNFGGMAGIVTLEDVFETLLGLEIVDELDSVEDMQILARQNWEKRAKKLGLIEGEMGHEEPTGGQEE
;
A
#
# COMPACT_ATOMS: atom_id res chain seq x y z
N SER A 1 -1.85 -3.19 21.20
CA SER A 1 -3.25 -3.04 20.74
C SER A 1 -3.38 -1.73 19.97
N ILE A 2 -4.49 -1.50 19.27
CA ILE A 2 -4.72 -0.23 18.56
C ILE A 2 -4.68 0.99 19.49
N GLN A 3 -5.18 0.84 20.72
CA GLN A 3 -5.14 1.88 21.76
C GLN A 3 -3.71 2.22 22.20
N ASP A 4 -2.83 1.22 22.27
CA ASP A 4 -1.42 1.45 22.64
C ASP A 4 -0.68 2.21 21.53
N VAL A 5 -0.98 1.90 20.27
CA VAL A 5 -0.44 2.62 19.10
C VAL A 5 -0.88 4.07 19.14
N LEU A 6 -2.18 4.33 19.35
CA LEU A 6 -2.73 5.68 19.49
C LEU A 6 -2.01 6.47 20.60
N ASN A 7 -1.97 5.91 21.80
CA ASN A 7 -1.33 6.56 22.95
C ASN A 7 0.17 6.83 22.71
N THR A 8 0.84 5.93 22.00
CA THR A 8 2.26 6.09 21.65
C THR A 8 2.47 7.22 20.66
N LEU A 9 1.69 7.25 19.57
CA LEU A 9 1.77 8.29 18.54
C LEU A 9 1.44 9.67 19.12
N LEU A 10 0.35 9.79 19.88
CA LEU A 10 -0.04 11.02 20.56
C LEU A 10 0.99 11.48 21.60
N GLY A 11 1.50 10.57 22.43
CA GLY A 11 2.48 10.87 23.45
C GLY A 11 3.81 11.36 22.89
N LYS A 12 4.20 10.85 21.71
CA LYS A 12 5.42 11.25 21.00
C LYS A 12 5.21 12.42 20.02
N ARG A 13 3.96 12.80 19.74
CA ARG A 13 3.60 13.76 18.68
C ARG A 13 4.12 13.35 17.30
N GLU A 14 4.07 12.06 17.03
CA GLU A 14 4.44 11.48 15.75
C GLU A 14 3.19 11.05 14.99
N GLN A 15 3.20 11.20 13.67
CA GLN A 15 2.08 10.81 12.80
C GLN A 15 2.24 9.41 12.20
N ILE A 16 3.44 8.81 12.30
CA ILE A 16 3.76 7.54 11.67
C ILE A 16 4.60 6.66 12.61
N ALA A 17 4.37 5.35 12.56
CA ALA A 17 5.18 4.36 13.25
C ALA A 17 5.57 3.19 12.33
N LEU A 18 6.77 2.65 12.54
CA LEU A 18 7.23 1.41 11.94
C LEU A 18 6.75 0.21 12.78
N VAL A 19 6.13 -0.75 12.13
CA VAL A 19 5.71 -2.03 12.73
C VAL A 19 6.79 -3.07 12.46
N VAL A 20 7.26 -3.69 13.54
CA VAL A 20 8.29 -4.74 13.49
C VAL A 20 7.72 -6.08 13.94
N ASP A 21 8.21 -7.16 13.36
CA ASP A 21 7.91 -8.52 13.81
C ASP A 21 8.77 -8.94 15.01
N ASN A 22 8.56 -10.16 15.49
CA ASN A 22 9.27 -10.71 16.66
C ASN A 22 10.76 -11.00 16.41
N PHE A 23 11.21 -10.95 15.16
CA PHE A 23 12.60 -11.17 14.74
C PHE A 23 13.29 -9.85 14.35
N GLY A 24 12.61 -8.71 14.53
CA GLY A 24 13.11 -7.38 14.14
C GLY A 24 12.99 -7.10 12.65
N GLY A 25 12.29 -7.93 11.90
CA GLY A 25 11.92 -7.67 10.51
C GLY A 25 10.88 -6.55 10.41
N MET A 26 10.90 -5.83 9.29
CA MET A 26 9.89 -4.82 8.99
C MET A 26 8.60 -5.51 8.52
N ALA A 27 7.52 -5.32 9.27
CA ALA A 27 6.19 -5.81 8.90
C ALA A 27 5.41 -4.75 8.10
N GLY A 28 5.60 -3.47 8.40
CA GLY A 28 4.92 -2.38 7.71
C GLY A 28 5.02 -1.06 8.45
N ILE A 29 4.16 -0.11 8.08
CA ILE A 29 3.98 1.18 8.76
C ILE A 29 2.52 1.34 9.15
N VAL A 30 2.26 2.21 10.11
CA VAL A 30 0.91 2.64 10.50
C VAL A 30 0.92 4.14 10.73
N THR A 31 -0.12 4.85 10.29
CA THR A 31 -0.27 6.28 10.53
C THR A 31 -1.34 6.58 11.58
N LEU A 32 -1.38 7.81 12.07
CA LEU A 32 -2.38 8.22 13.07
C LEU A 32 -3.80 8.23 12.48
N GLU A 33 -3.93 8.55 11.20
CA GLU A 33 -5.18 8.54 10.44
C GLU A 33 -5.79 7.13 10.42
N ASP A 34 -5.03 6.12 9.99
CA ASP A 34 -5.46 4.70 9.97
C ASP A 34 -6.00 4.23 11.35
N VAL A 35 -5.38 4.74 12.42
CA VAL A 35 -5.76 4.42 13.80
C VAL A 35 -7.11 5.05 14.15
N PHE A 36 -7.35 6.30 13.77
CA PHE A 36 -8.64 6.95 13.97
C PHE A 36 -9.73 6.34 13.09
N GLU A 37 -9.43 5.98 11.84
CA GLU A 37 -10.36 5.28 10.95
C GLU A 37 -10.84 3.96 11.58
N THR A 38 -9.91 3.18 12.13
CA THR A 38 -10.22 1.92 12.81
C THR A 38 -11.10 2.14 14.05
N LEU A 39 -10.91 3.25 14.77
CA LEU A 39 -11.66 3.55 16.00
C LEU A 39 -13.03 4.16 15.75
N LEU A 40 -13.18 4.98 14.72
CA LEU A 40 -14.41 5.70 14.42
C LEU A 40 -15.28 4.97 13.38
N GLY A 41 -14.69 4.07 12.58
CA GLY A 41 -15.36 3.40 11.48
C GLY A 41 -15.73 4.34 10.33
N LEU A 42 -14.97 5.42 10.18
CA LEU A 42 -15.13 6.45 9.15
C LEU A 42 -13.79 6.61 8.46
N GLU A 43 -13.80 6.76 7.13
CA GLU A 43 -12.59 7.03 6.34
C GLU A 43 -12.15 8.48 6.56
N ILE A 44 -10.86 8.69 6.79
CA ILE A 44 -10.28 10.00 7.09
C ILE A 44 -9.19 10.27 6.08
N VAL A 45 -9.48 11.19 5.18
CA VAL A 45 -8.58 11.65 4.13
C VAL A 45 -7.92 12.95 4.59
N ASP A 46 -6.61 13.10 4.40
CA ASP A 46 -5.91 14.37 4.71
C ASP A 46 -6.37 15.46 3.73
N GLU A 47 -6.33 16.72 4.17
CA GLU A 47 -6.77 17.88 3.39
C GLU A 47 -6.00 18.04 2.06
N LEU A 48 -4.77 17.52 2.01
CA LEU A 48 -3.89 17.59 0.85
C LEU A 48 -3.95 16.35 -0.05
N ASP A 49 -4.68 15.31 0.36
CA ASP A 49 -4.77 14.09 -0.42
C ASP A 49 -5.68 14.27 -1.63
N SER A 50 -5.19 13.81 -2.78
CA SER A 50 -5.92 13.87 -4.06
C SER A 50 -6.71 12.60 -4.37
N VAL A 51 -6.53 11.56 -3.54
CA VAL A 51 -7.12 10.23 -3.70
C VAL A 51 -7.60 9.79 -2.31
N GLU A 52 -8.84 9.32 -2.24
CA GLU A 52 -9.48 8.85 -1.01
C GLU A 52 -8.76 7.61 -0.45
N ASP A 53 -8.65 6.55 -1.26
CA ASP A 53 -7.91 5.33 -0.86
C ASP A 53 -6.43 5.40 -1.30
N MET A 54 -5.60 5.88 -0.39
CA MET A 54 -4.15 5.97 -0.59
C MET A 54 -3.46 4.60 -0.63
N GLN A 55 -4.07 3.55 -0.07
CA GLN A 55 -3.53 2.19 -0.10
C GLN A 55 -3.64 1.56 -1.49
N ILE A 56 -4.75 1.79 -2.19
CA ILE A 56 -4.94 1.40 -3.59
C ILE A 56 -3.92 2.13 -4.46
N LEU A 57 -3.77 3.45 -4.29
CA LEU A 57 -2.80 4.24 -5.06
C LEU A 57 -1.37 3.73 -4.84
N ALA A 58 -0.99 3.45 -3.59
CA ALA A 58 0.32 2.92 -3.24
C ALA A 58 0.59 1.58 -3.94
N ARG A 59 -0.40 0.68 -3.99
CA ARG A 59 -0.32 -0.62 -4.64
C ARG A 59 -0.15 -0.50 -6.15
N GLN A 60 -0.94 0.33 -6.80
CA GLN A 60 -0.80 0.62 -8.24
C GLN A 60 0.57 1.20 -8.57
N ASN A 61 1.08 2.12 -7.74
CA ASN A 61 2.40 2.70 -7.91
C ASN A 61 3.52 1.68 -7.69
N TRP A 62 3.36 0.75 -6.75
CA TRP A 62 4.28 -0.37 -6.56
C TRP A 62 4.28 -1.30 -7.78
N GLU A 63 3.11 -1.70 -8.29
CA GLU A 63 2.99 -2.58 -9.46
C GLU A 63 3.63 -1.97 -10.71
N LYS A 64 3.37 -0.68 -10.98
CA LYS A 64 4.00 0.04 -12.10
C LYS A 64 5.54 0.02 -11.99
N ARG A 65 6.08 0.24 -10.80
CA ARG A 65 7.52 0.18 -10.53
C ARG A 65 8.07 -1.24 -10.67
N ALA A 66 7.37 -2.24 -10.14
CA ALA A 66 7.77 -3.63 -10.21
C ALA A 66 7.82 -4.13 -11.66
N LYS A 67 6.82 -3.80 -12.50
CA LYS A 67 6.82 -4.10 -13.94
C LYS A 67 8.00 -3.45 -14.65
N LYS A 68 8.27 -2.16 -14.38
CA LYS A 68 9.41 -1.43 -14.97
C LYS A 68 10.76 -2.06 -14.61
N LEU A 69 10.87 -2.63 -13.41
CA LEU A 69 12.08 -3.29 -12.92
C LEU A 69 12.15 -4.79 -13.31
N GLY A 70 11.14 -5.32 -14.01
CA GLY A 70 11.07 -6.74 -14.37
C GLY A 70 10.87 -7.67 -13.16
N LEU A 71 10.38 -7.16 -12.04
CA LEU A 71 10.12 -7.94 -10.82
C LEU A 71 8.81 -8.72 -10.88
N ILE A 72 7.88 -8.30 -11.74
CA ILE A 72 6.63 -9.00 -12.04
C ILE A 72 6.42 -9.00 -13.55
N GLU A 73 6.02 -10.15 -14.10
CA GLU A 73 5.60 -10.25 -15.49
C GLU A 73 4.26 -9.52 -15.65
N GLY A 74 4.17 -8.57 -16.58
CA GLY A 74 2.86 -8.16 -17.08
C GLY A 74 2.26 -9.35 -17.82
N GLU A 75 0.94 -9.53 -17.78
CA GLU A 75 0.26 -10.40 -18.73
C GLU A 75 0.69 -9.96 -20.14
N MET A 76 1.70 -10.62 -20.71
CA MET A 76 1.94 -10.55 -22.13
C MET A 76 0.71 -11.20 -22.72
N GLY A 77 -0.12 -10.41 -23.39
CA GLY A 77 -1.09 -10.94 -24.32
C GLY A 77 -0.34 -11.92 -25.20
N HIS A 78 -0.64 -13.21 -25.03
CA HIS A 78 -0.25 -14.24 -25.97
C HIS A 78 -1.04 -13.91 -27.24
N GLU A 79 -0.51 -13.00 -28.07
CA GLU A 79 -0.86 -13.01 -29.48
C GLU A 79 -0.27 -14.32 -29.99
N GLU A 80 -1.14 -15.33 -30.08
CA GLU A 80 -0.85 -16.53 -30.85
C GLU A 80 -0.33 -16.07 -32.21
N PRO A 81 0.80 -16.60 -32.70
CA PRO A 81 1.16 -16.40 -34.09
C PRO A 81 0.06 -17.09 -34.89
N THR A 82 -0.89 -16.32 -35.43
CA THR A 82 -1.79 -16.81 -36.46
C THR A 82 -0.87 -17.20 -37.61
N GLY A 83 -0.57 -18.50 -37.69
CA GLY A 83 0.28 -19.07 -38.71
C GLY A 83 -0.24 -18.61 -40.07
N GLY A 84 0.66 -18.02 -40.85
CA GLY A 84 0.47 -17.97 -42.28
C GLY A 84 0.34 -19.40 -42.77
N GLN A 85 -0.88 -19.79 -43.13
CA GLN A 85 -1.06 -20.83 -44.12
C GLN A 85 -0.86 -20.15 -45.47
N GLU A 86 0.34 -20.34 -46.01
CA GLU A 86 0.51 -20.44 -47.45
C GLU A 86 -0.53 -21.45 -47.96
N GLU A 87 -1.43 -20.99 -48.83
CA GLU A 87 -1.89 -21.65 -50.07
C GLU A 87 -2.58 -20.60 -50.97
#